data_AF-A0A1S1BSY8-F1
#
_entry.id   AF-A0A1S1BSY8-F1
#
_cell.length_a   1.000
_cell.length_b   1.000
_cell.length_c   1.000
_cell.angle_alpha   90.00
_cell.angle_beta   90.00
_cell.angle_gamma   90.00
#
_symmetry.space_group_name_H-M   'P 1'
#
loop_
_entity.id
_entity.type
_entity.pdbx_description
1 polymer ?
#
loop_
_entity_poly.entity_id
_entity_poly.type
_entity_poly.pdbx_seq_one_letter_code
_entity_poly.pdbx_strand_id
1 'polypeptide(L)'
;MTIFLLTFKGAQAAMQGEKEFKEAGFSARLVPTPESISAACGLALRIKNTNFEDINQFFSQERRKGTGLYLIEGEGRSKQYTALDWN
;
A
#
# COMPACT_ATOMS: atom_id res chain seq x y z
N MET A 1 3.86 15.61 0.67
CA MET A 1 4.37 14.26 1.02
C MET A 1 3.51 13.22 0.34
N THR A 2 4.08 12.34 -0.47
CA THR A 2 3.31 11.29 -1.17
C THR A 2 3.11 10.09 -0.26
N ILE A 3 1.87 9.57 -0.23
CA ILE A 3 1.49 8.47 0.64
C ILE A 3 0.78 7.44 -0.21
N PHE A 4 1.24 6.21 -0.11
CA PHE A 4 0.66 5.07 -0.80
C PHE A 4 0.06 4.10 0.20
N LEU A 5 -0.96 3.37 -0.24
CA LEU A 5 -1.63 2.34 0.52
C LEU A 5 -1.73 1.08 -0.32
N LEU A 6 -1.08 0.01 0.14
CA LEU A 6 -1.10 -1.29 -0.50
C LEU A 6 -2.04 -2.22 0.28
N THR A 7 -3.11 -2.69 -0.35
CA THR A 7 -4.04 -3.64 0.25
C THR A 7 -3.66 -5.07 -0.12
N PHE A 8 -4.03 -6.02 0.74
CA PHE A 8 -3.74 -7.44 0.52
C PHE A 8 -5.02 -8.27 0.60
N LYS A 9 -5.02 -9.45 -0.02
CA LYS A 9 -6.07 -10.45 0.19
C LYS A 9 -5.96 -11.23 1.51
N GLY A 10 -4.82 -11.16 2.19
CA GLY A 10 -4.59 -11.91 3.44
C GLY A 10 -3.70 -11.16 4.43
N ALA A 11 -3.97 -11.35 5.72
CA ALA A 11 -3.22 -10.70 6.80
C ALA A 11 -1.74 -11.11 6.84
N GLN A 12 -1.43 -12.39 6.56
CA GLN A 12 -0.05 -12.88 6.50
C GLN A 12 0.77 -12.16 5.41
N ALA A 13 0.19 -11.98 4.23
CA ALA A 13 0.83 -11.24 3.14
C ALA A 13 1.09 -9.77 3.52
N ALA A 14 0.15 -9.16 4.25
CA ALA A 14 0.30 -7.79 4.74
C ALA A 14 1.45 -7.65 5.76
N MET A 15 1.54 -8.57 6.73
CA MET A 15 2.64 -8.60 7.72
C MET A 15 4.00 -8.86 7.08
N GLN A 16 4.05 -9.80 6.14
CA GLN A 16 5.28 -10.11 5.41
C GLN A 16 5.73 -8.91 4.57
N GLY A 17 4.80 -8.28 3.84
CA GLY A 17 5.09 -7.07 3.08
C GLY A 17 5.61 -5.93 3.96
N GLU A 18 5.03 -5.71 5.15
CA GLU A 18 5.53 -4.67 6.05
C GLU A 18 7.00 -4.86 6.42
N LYS A 19 7.37 -6.10 6.77
CA LYS A 19 8.74 -6.43 7.14
C LYS A 19 9.71 -6.16 5.99
N GLU A 20 9.39 -6.64 4.80
CA GLU A 20 10.28 -6.52 3.64
C GLU A 20 10.43 -5.08 3.17
N PHE A 21 9.34 -4.30 3.16
CA PHE A 21 9.42 -2.88 2.82
C PHE A 21 10.27 -2.11 3.85
N LYS A 22 10.16 -2.43 5.14
CA LYS A 22 11.04 -1.85 6.17
C LYS A 22 12.49 -2.28 5.99
N GLU A 23 12.75 -3.55 5.69
CA GLU A 23 14.10 -4.08 5.41
C GLU A 23 14.73 -3.43 4.17
N ALA A 24 13.91 -3.06 3.17
CA ALA A 24 14.33 -2.32 2.00
C ALA A 24 14.46 -0.79 2.23
N GLY A 25 14.24 -0.31 3.45
CA GLY A 25 14.41 1.10 3.83
C GLY A 25 13.18 1.99 3.60
N PHE A 26 12.04 1.43 3.18
CA PHE A 26 10.81 2.20 3.04
C PHE A 26 10.19 2.53 4.40
N SER A 27 9.61 3.74 4.51
CA SER A 27 8.76 4.12 5.64
C SER A 27 7.37 3.48 5.51
N ALA A 28 7.33 2.16 5.70
CA ALA A 28 6.12 1.34 5.57
C ALA A 28 5.58 0.92 6.95
N ARG A 29 4.26 0.95 7.12
CA ARG A 29 3.58 0.53 8.35
C ARG A 29 2.22 -0.09 8.06
N LEU A 30 1.87 -1.18 8.74
CA LEU A 30 0.52 -1.73 8.72
C LEU A 30 -0.46 -0.78 9.39
N VAL A 31 -1.60 -0.61 8.73
CA VAL A 31 -2.74 0.18 9.19
C VAL A 31 -4.03 -0.59 8.88
N PRO A 32 -5.12 -0.34 9.64
CA PRO A 32 -6.43 -0.84 9.23
C PRO A 32 -6.81 -0.24 7.87
N THR A 33 -7.42 -1.05 7.01
CA THR A 33 -7.90 -0.57 5.72
C THR A 33 -8.98 0.50 5.94
N PRO A 34 -8.89 1.67 5.29
CA PRO A 34 -9.93 2.69 5.36
C PRO A 34 -11.27 2.15 4.84
N GLU A 35 -12.39 2.59 5.43
CA GLU A 35 -13.74 2.20 4.99
C GLU A 35 -14.02 2.54 3.51
N SER A 36 -13.34 3.57 2.97
CA SER A 36 -13.41 3.95 1.56
C SER A 36 -12.78 2.92 0.61
N ILE A 37 -12.03 1.94 1.12
CA ILE A 37 -11.35 0.91 0.32
C ILE A 37 -11.87 -0.46 0.75
N SER A 38 -12.57 -1.15 -0.16
CA SER A 38 -13.03 -2.51 0.09
C SER A 38 -11.88 -3.50 -0.10
N ALA A 39 -11.16 -3.82 0.98
CA ALA A 39 -10.13 -4.87 0.99
C ALA A 39 -10.57 -6.08 1.80
N ALA A 40 -10.29 -7.29 1.30
CA ALA A 40 -10.80 -8.54 1.84
C ALA A 40 -10.34 -8.87 3.28
N CYS A 41 -9.15 -8.43 3.71
CA CYS A 41 -8.56 -8.81 4.99
C CYS A 41 -8.52 -7.69 6.07
N GLY A 42 -9.07 -6.51 5.77
CA GLY A 42 -9.10 -5.38 6.71
C GLY A 42 -7.75 -4.75 7.07
N LEU A 43 -6.63 -5.22 6.48
CA LEU A 43 -5.29 -4.67 6.68
C LEU A 43 -4.71 -4.12 5.39
N ALA A 44 -3.99 -3.01 5.51
CA ALA A 44 -3.27 -2.37 4.43
C ALA A 44 -1.89 -1.88 4.90
N LEU A 45 -0.92 -1.87 3.98
CA LEU A 45 0.41 -1.34 4.20
C LEU A 45 0.48 0.11 3.71
N ARG A 46 0.67 1.04 4.64
CA ARG A 46 0.85 2.45 4.33
C ARG A 46 2.33 2.75 4.15
N ILE A 47 2.69 3.29 3.00
CA ILE A 47 4.07 3.63 2.65
C ILE A 47 4.14 5.14 2.46
N LYS A 48 5.09 5.78 3.16
CA LYS A 48 5.31 7.23 3.10
C LYS A 48 6.67 7.53 2.51
N ASN A 49 6.81 8.77 2.02
CA ASN A 49 8.10 9.34 1.64
C ASN A 49 8.82 8.52 0.55
N THR A 50 8.03 8.01 -0.39
CA THR A 50 8.46 7.22 -1.54
C THR A 50 7.70 7.68 -2.78
N ASN A 51 8.05 7.18 -3.96
CA ASN A 51 7.32 7.38 -5.20
C ASN A 51 6.74 6.05 -5.73
N PHE A 52 5.92 6.13 -6.77
CA PHE A 52 5.29 4.97 -7.38
C PHE A 52 6.32 4.02 -8.02
N GLU A 53 7.36 4.56 -8.65
CA GLU A 53 8.38 3.80 -9.37
C GLU A 53 9.20 2.90 -8.44
N ASP A 54 9.62 3.42 -7.28
CA ASP A 54 10.36 2.66 -6.26
C ASP A 54 9.54 1.47 -5.75
N ILE A 55 8.25 1.70 -5.48
CA ILE A 55 7.33 0.63 -5.04
C ILE A 55 7.13 -0.37 -6.18
N ASN A 56 6.93 0.12 -7.42
CA ASN A 56 6.73 -0.71 -8.60
C ASN A 56 7.96 -1.60 -8.89
N GLN A 57 9.17 -1.08 -8.71
CA GLN A 57 10.43 -1.82 -8.89
C GLN A 57 10.66 -2.83 -7.76
N PHE A 58 10.37 -2.46 -6.51
CA PHE A 58 10.54 -3.36 -5.37
C PHE A 58 9.50 -4.49 -5.33
N PHE A 59 8.27 -4.22 -5.76
CA PHE A 59 7.15 -5.13 -5.60
C PHE A 59 6.76 -5.78 -6.93
N SER A 60 7.33 -6.95 -7.17
CA SER A 60 7.20 -7.75 -8.40
C SER A 60 5.77 -8.15 -8.75
N GLN A 61 5.50 -8.33 -10.05
CA GLN A 61 4.19 -8.72 -10.60
C GLN A 61 3.56 -9.94 -9.91
N GLU A 62 4.35 -10.96 -9.56
CA GLU A 62 3.84 -12.15 -8.87
C GLU A 62 3.20 -11.82 -7.51
N ARG A 63 3.76 -10.84 -6.81
CA ARG A 63 3.27 -10.39 -5.51
C ARG A 63 2.10 -9.42 -5.61
N ARG A 64 1.88 -8.86 -6.81
CA ARG A 64 0.73 -7.99 -7.10
C ARG A 64 -0.58 -8.76 -7.20
N LYS A 65 -0.53 -10.07 -7.46
CA LYS A 65 -1.73 -10.92 -7.53
C LYS A 65 -2.50 -10.88 -6.22
N GLY A 66 -3.65 -10.22 -6.24
CA GLY A 66 -4.49 -10.07 -5.06
C GLY A 66 -4.08 -8.94 -4.11
N THR A 67 -3.33 -7.96 -4.61
CA THR A 67 -3.07 -6.69 -3.93
C THR A 67 -3.61 -5.53 -4.75
N GLY A 68 -3.90 -4.41 -4.11
CA GLY A 68 -4.23 -3.15 -4.81
C GLY A 68 -3.42 -2.00 -4.24
N LEU A 69 -2.92 -1.10 -5.09
CA LEU A 69 -2.30 0.14 -4.63
C LEU A 69 -3.26 1.30 -4.79
N TYR A 70 -3.23 2.15 -3.79
CA TYR A 70 -3.93 3.42 -3.81
C TYR A 70 -2.93 4.54 -3.50
N LEU A 71 -2.92 5.56 -4.32
CA LEU A 71 -2.30 6.84 -3.99
C LEU A 71 -3.28 7.63 -3.11
N ILE A 72 -2.78 8.15 -1.99
CA ILE A 72 -3.54 9.01 -1.10
C ILE A 72 -3.16 10.46 -1.39
N GLU A 73 -4.14 11.22 -1.87
CA GLU A 73 -3.99 12.63 -2.19
C GLU A 73 -4.87 13.49 -1.25
N GLY A 74 -4.29 14.52 -0.67
CA GLY A 74 -4.97 15.48 0.21
C GLY A 74 -4.47 15.50 1.67
N GLU A 75 -4.66 16.66 2.31
CA GLU A 75 -4.38 16.90 3.73
C GLU A 75 -5.69 17.24 4.47
N GLY A 76 -5.93 16.63 5.64
CA GLY A 76 -7.10 16.90 6.48
C GLY A 76 -8.33 16.02 6.20
N ARG A 77 -9.52 16.66 6.07
CA ARG A 77 -10.84 16.01 5.97
C ARG A 77 -11.14 15.39 4.61
N SER A 78 -10.44 15.82 3.56
CA SER A 78 -10.65 15.38 2.18
C SER A 78 -9.47 14.54 1.71
N LYS A 79 -9.43 13.25 2.10
CA LYS A 79 -8.48 12.29 1.55
C LYS A 79 -9.12 11.60 0.35
N GLN A 80 -8.48 11.70 -0.80
CA GLN A 80 -8.85 10.96 -1.98
C GLN A 80 -7.93 9.75 -2.12
N TYR A 81 -8.51 8.61 -2.47
CA TYR A 81 -7.80 7.36 -2.69
C TYR A 81 -7.92 7.03 -4.17
N THR A 82 -6.84 7.25 -4.92
CA THR A 82 -6.78 6.97 -6.35
C THR A 82 -6.16 5.60 -6.54
N ALA A 83 -6.93 4.63 -7.05
CA ALA A 83 -6.40 3.32 -7.39
C ALA A 83 -5.35 3.48 -8.50
N LEU A 84 -4.17 2.89 -8.30
CA LEU A 84 -3.11 2.86 -9.29
C LEU A 84 -3.07 1.48 -9.92
N ASP A 85 -3.25 1.42 -11.23
CA ASP A 85 -3.04 0.20 -12.02
C ASP A 85 -1.54 0.04 -12.30
N TRP A 86 -0.97 -1.03 -11.78
CA TRP A 86 0.43 -1.37 -12.00
C TRP A 86 0.47 -2.45 -13.08
N ASN A 87 0.17 -2.02 -14.30
CA ASN A 87 0.15 -2.86 -15.50
C ASN A 87 1.49 -3.58 -15.69
#